data_AF-A0A7S1H0X6-F1
#
_entry.id   AF-A0A7S1H0X6-F1
#
_cell.length_a   1.000
_cell.length_b   1.000
_cell.length_c   1.000
_cell.angle_alpha   90.00
_cell.angle_beta   90.00
_cell.angle_gamma   90.00
#
_symmetry.space_group_name_H-M   'P 1'
#
loop_
_entity.id
_entity.type
_entity.pdbx_description
1 polymer ?
#
loop_
_entity_poly.entity_id
_entity_poly.type
_entity_poly.pdbx_seq_one_letter_code
_entity_poly.pdbx_strand_id
1 'polypeptide(L)'
;MVGNHSWSHPNFHDIPAARQASEVERSDATLAALQAPKLFRYPYGNASCEANADLQQRGYRIVGWHVDSCDWAFDKTGSIDAHEAKICGVDKANREHFIDHVVAAVK
;
A
#
# COMPACT_ATOMS: atom_id res chain seq x y z
N MET A 1 -1.64 -16.62 1.01
CA MET A 1 -2.13 -15.81 2.16
C MET A 1 -2.81 -14.58 1.59
N VAL A 2 -3.91 -14.12 2.21
CA VAL A 2 -4.67 -12.93 1.80
C VAL A 2 -4.70 -11.95 2.98
N GLY A 3 -4.60 -10.64 2.72
CA GLY A 3 -4.67 -9.59 3.73
C GLY A 3 -5.66 -8.50 3.33
N ASN A 4 -6.02 -7.62 4.27
CA ASN A 4 -6.98 -6.55 4.05
C ASN A 4 -6.25 -5.28 3.54
N HIS A 5 -6.80 -4.65 2.50
CA HIS A 5 -6.26 -3.43 1.90
C HIS A 5 -7.33 -2.35 1.71
N SER A 6 -8.30 -2.27 2.63
CA SER A 6 -9.52 -1.48 2.53
C SER A 6 -10.47 -1.96 1.42
N TRP A 7 -11.69 -1.42 1.39
CA TRP A 7 -12.72 -1.91 0.46
C TRP A 7 -12.62 -1.24 -0.92
N SER A 8 -12.40 0.07 -0.94
CA SER A 8 -12.42 0.90 -2.16
C SER A 8 -11.16 1.73 -2.37
N HIS A 9 -10.08 1.41 -1.64
CA HIS A 9 -8.78 2.05 -1.75
C HIS A 9 -8.79 3.59 -1.53
N PRO A 10 -9.52 4.14 -0.53
CA PRO A 10 -9.44 5.57 -0.24
C PRO A 10 -8.13 5.93 0.48
N ASN A 11 -7.69 7.18 0.35
CA ASN A 11 -6.66 7.71 1.23
C ASN A 11 -7.21 7.90 2.64
N PHE A 12 -6.64 7.22 3.64
CA PHE A 12 -7.15 7.25 5.01
C PHE A 12 -7.00 8.62 5.69
N HIS A 13 -6.06 9.48 5.25
CA HIS A 13 -5.96 10.85 5.74
C HIS A 13 -7.14 11.75 5.32
N ASP A 14 -7.82 11.41 4.23
CA ASP A 14 -8.85 12.25 3.62
C ASP A 14 -10.27 11.86 4.05
N ILE A 15 -10.41 10.77 4.82
CA ILE A 15 -11.71 10.23 5.24
C ILE A 15 -11.85 10.20 6.76
N PRO A 16 -13.08 10.43 7.30
CA PRO A 16 -13.32 10.38 8.73
C PRO A 16 -13.18 8.96 9.29
N ALA A 17 -12.87 8.83 10.58
CA ALA A 17 -12.67 7.55 11.26
C ALA A 17 -13.82 6.56 11.07
N ALA A 18 -15.07 7.02 11.07
CA ALA A 18 -16.24 6.17 10.80
C ALA A 18 -16.19 5.54 9.38
N ARG A 19 -15.68 6.27 8.38
CA ARG A 19 -15.49 5.72 7.04
C ARG A 19 -14.31 4.76 7.00
N GLN A 20 -13.21 5.06 7.68
CA GLN A 20 -12.06 4.14 7.80
C GLN A 20 -12.48 2.78 8.37
N ALA A 21 -13.26 2.78 9.46
CA ALA A 21 -13.83 1.58 10.05
C ALA A 21 -14.69 0.79 9.04
N SER A 22 -15.58 1.47 8.32
CA SER A 22 -16.43 0.84 7.30
C SER A 22 -15.63 0.19 6.16
N GLU A 23 -14.54 0.81 5.71
CA GLU A 23 -13.66 0.25 4.67
C GLU A 23 -13.00 -1.07 5.13
N VAL A 24 -12.56 -1.11 6.39
CA VAL A 24 -11.94 -2.29 7.00
C VAL A 24 -12.98 -3.39 7.19
N GLU A 25 -14.13 -3.08 7.79
CA GLU A 25 -15.19 -4.02 8.14
C GLU A 25 -15.84 -4.67 6.91
N ARG A 26 -16.07 -3.89 5.85
CA ARG A 26 -16.66 -4.42 4.62
C ARG A 26 -15.73 -5.42 3.93
N SER A 27 -14.43 -5.19 3.97
CA SER A 27 -13.42 -6.11 3.47
C SER A 27 -13.26 -7.32 4.40
N ASP A 28 -13.38 -7.13 5.70
CA ASP A 28 -13.38 -8.23 6.67
C ASP A 28 -14.53 -9.22 6.43
N ALA A 29 -15.72 -8.71 6.11
CA ALA A 29 -16.89 -9.53 5.83
C ALA A 29 -16.66 -10.48 4.65
N THR A 30 -15.94 -10.06 3.60
CA THR A 30 -15.63 -10.92 2.45
C THR A 30 -14.46 -11.87 2.73
N LEU A 31 -13.50 -11.44 3.56
CA LEU A 31 -12.33 -12.24 3.95
C LEU A 31 -12.65 -13.30 5.02
N ALA A 32 -13.76 -13.17 5.75
CA ALA A 32 -14.13 -14.08 6.84
C ALA A 32 -14.21 -15.55 6.38
N ALA A 33 -14.77 -15.81 5.19
CA ALA A 33 -14.88 -17.15 4.63
C ALA A 33 -13.51 -17.79 4.30
N LEU A 34 -12.47 -16.97 4.15
CA LEU A 34 -11.12 -17.39 3.78
C LEU A 34 -10.20 -17.62 4.99
N GLN A 35 -10.67 -17.35 6.21
CA GLN A 35 -9.85 -17.38 7.43
C GLN A 35 -8.55 -16.58 7.25
N ALA A 36 -8.65 -15.44 6.57
CA ALA A 36 -7.50 -14.59 6.27
C ALA A 36 -6.86 -14.07 7.58
N PRO A 37 -5.52 -14.04 7.68
CA PRO A 37 -4.87 -13.43 8.83
C PRO A 37 -5.20 -11.93 8.90
N LYS A 38 -5.22 -11.40 10.12
CA LYS A 38 -5.38 -9.97 10.39
C LYS A 38 -4.13 -9.18 10.05
N LEU A 39 -3.83 -9.09 8.76
CA LEU A 39 -2.82 -8.20 8.18
C LEU A 39 -3.52 -7.08 7.44
N PHE A 40 -3.08 -5.84 7.68
CA PHE A 40 -3.60 -4.66 6.99
C PHE A 40 -2.46 -3.88 6.33
N ARG A 41 -2.71 -3.39 5.12
CA ARG A 41 -1.85 -2.39 4.47
C ARG A 41 -2.73 -1.21 4.08
N TYR A 42 -2.29 0.00 4.36
CA TYR A 42 -3.03 1.20 3.95
C TYR A 42 -2.93 1.41 2.45
N PRO A 43 -4.03 1.82 1.77
CA PRO A 43 -3.94 2.46 0.46
C PRO A 43 -2.87 3.55 0.49
N TYR A 44 -2.00 3.55 -0.53
CA TYR A 44 -0.88 4.50 -0.66
C TYR A 44 0.15 4.50 0.49
N GLY A 45 0.06 3.60 1.47
CA GLY A 45 0.93 3.61 2.65
C GLY A 45 0.60 4.69 3.69
N ASN A 46 -0.53 5.38 3.51
CA ASN A 46 -0.93 6.56 4.25
C ASN A 46 -1.53 6.23 5.63
N ALA A 47 -0.66 5.97 6.61
CA ALA A 47 -1.03 5.63 7.98
C ALA A 47 -1.06 6.85 8.91
N SER A 48 -1.95 6.84 9.90
CA SER A 48 -1.92 7.77 11.03
C SER A 48 -1.83 7.02 12.38
N CYS A 49 -1.41 7.72 13.43
CA CYS A 49 -1.33 7.15 14.77
C CYS A 49 -2.71 6.65 15.26
N GLU A 50 -3.75 7.42 14.99
CA GLU A 50 -5.13 7.14 15.38
C GLU A 50 -5.67 5.91 14.63
N ALA A 51 -5.49 5.86 13.31
CA ALA A 51 -5.93 4.74 12.50
C ALA A 51 -5.15 3.45 12.85
N ASN A 52 -3.86 3.55 13.16
CA ASN A 52 -3.05 2.43 13.62
C ASN A 52 -3.56 1.88 14.96
N ALA A 53 -3.92 2.75 15.90
CA ALA A 53 -4.47 2.33 17.17
C ALA A 53 -5.82 1.59 17.00
N ASP A 54 -6.72 2.09 16.16
CA ASP A 54 -8.00 1.43 15.86
C ASP A 54 -7.78 0.05 15.22
N LEU A 55 -6.93 -0.05 14.20
CA LEU A 55 -6.59 -1.33 13.56
C LEU A 55 -5.98 -2.33 14.53
N GLN A 56 -5.06 -1.89 15.39
CA GLN A 56 -4.45 -2.74 16.41
C GLN A 56 -5.47 -3.25 17.44
N GLN A 57 -6.41 -2.40 17.88
CA GLN A 57 -7.52 -2.80 18.76
C GLN A 57 -8.41 -3.85 18.10
N ARG A 58 -8.56 -3.81 16.77
CA ARG A 58 -9.26 -4.82 15.96
C ARG A 58 -8.42 -6.09 15.69
N GLY A 59 -7.21 -6.18 16.24
CA GLY A 59 -6.31 -7.33 16.12
C GLY A 59 -5.45 -7.34 14.86
N TYR A 60 -5.39 -6.24 14.10
CA TYR A 60 -4.55 -6.16 12.91
C TYR A 60 -3.08 -5.91 13.24
N ARG A 61 -2.21 -6.52 12.44
CA ARG A 61 -0.83 -6.08 12.25
C ARG A 61 -0.77 -5.26 10.97
N ILE A 62 -0.24 -4.05 11.06
CA ILE A 62 -0.02 -3.18 9.90
C ILE A 62 1.29 -3.56 9.24
N VAL A 63 1.27 -3.75 7.91
CA VAL A 63 2.44 -4.17 7.13
C VAL A 63 2.66 -3.22 5.95
N GLY A 64 3.71 -2.40 6.06
CA GLY A 64 4.21 -1.54 4.97
C GLY A 64 5.12 -2.29 3.99
N TRP A 65 6.02 -1.54 3.35
CA TRP A 65 7.09 -2.05 2.49
C TRP A 65 8.34 -1.18 2.64
N HIS A 66 9.51 -1.75 2.33
CA HIS A 66 10.79 -1.01 2.27
C HIS A 66 11.34 -0.92 0.84
N VAL A 67 10.88 -1.81 -0.05
CA VAL A 67 11.24 -1.87 -1.46
C VAL A 67 9.98 -1.56 -2.26
N ASP A 68 10.00 -0.46 -3.01
CA ASP A 68 8.93 -0.07 -3.92
C ASP A 68 9.40 -0.30 -5.36
N SER A 69 8.76 -1.25 -6.05
CA SER A 69 9.09 -1.55 -7.44
C SER A 69 8.66 -0.44 -8.39
N CYS A 70 7.64 0.35 -8.02
CA CYS A 70 6.97 1.30 -8.89
C CYS A 70 6.54 0.75 -10.24
N ASP A 71 6.22 -0.54 -10.28
CA ASP A 71 5.70 -1.24 -11.46
C ASP A 71 4.52 -0.52 -12.12
N TRP A 72 3.59 0.04 -11.34
CA TRP A 72 2.44 0.80 -11.82
C TRP A 72 2.81 2.02 -12.68
N ALA A 73 3.98 2.62 -12.44
CA ALA A 73 4.48 3.77 -13.19
C ALA A 73 5.26 3.32 -14.45
N PHE A 74 5.94 2.18 -14.36
CA PHE A 74 6.67 1.58 -15.49
C PHE A 74 5.76 0.84 -16.50
N ASP A 75 4.56 0.42 -16.09
CA ASP A 75 3.66 -0.51 -16.83
C ASP A 75 3.41 -0.11 -18.30
N LYS A 76 3.29 1.20 -18.58
CA LYS A 76 2.87 1.67 -19.91
C LYS A 76 3.97 1.61 -20.97
N THR A 77 5.19 1.96 -20.60
CA THR A 77 6.27 2.19 -21.58
C THR A 77 7.57 1.49 -21.22
N GLY A 78 7.64 0.81 -20.07
CA GLY A 78 8.90 0.31 -19.52
C GLY A 78 9.83 1.43 -19.02
N SER A 79 9.34 2.67 -18.96
CA SER A 79 10.06 3.83 -18.46
C SER A 79 9.17 4.64 -17.52
N ILE A 80 9.77 5.37 -16.59
CA ILE A 80 9.05 6.23 -15.64
C ILE A 80 9.34 7.71 -15.90
N ASP A 81 8.31 8.55 -15.79
CA ASP A 81 8.48 10.00 -15.96
C ASP A 81 9.19 10.64 -14.76
N ALA A 82 9.60 11.90 -14.91
CA ALA A 82 10.37 12.59 -13.87
C ALA A 82 9.59 12.85 -12.58
N HIS A 83 8.27 12.99 -12.64
CA HIS A 83 7.39 13.22 -11.50
C HIS A 83 7.17 11.92 -10.73
N GLU A 84 6.80 10.84 -11.41
CA GLU A 84 6.62 9.52 -10.81
C GLU A 84 7.94 8.97 -10.26
N ALA A 85 9.06 9.17 -10.97
CA ALA A 85 10.38 8.80 -10.48
C ALA A 85 10.72 9.47 -9.14
N LYS A 86 10.25 10.71 -8.92
CA LYS A 86 10.45 11.41 -7.65
C LYS A 86 9.60 10.82 -6.53
N ILE A 87 8.34 10.45 -6.83
CA ILE A 87 7.45 9.78 -5.87
C ILE A 87 8.04 8.44 -5.44
N CYS A 88 8.58 7.71 -6.40
CA CYS A 88 9.10 6.36 -6.28
C CYS A 88 10.55 6.25 -5.80
N GLY A 89 11.28 7.36 -5.71
CA GLY A 89 12.71 7.35 -5.43
C GLY A 89 13.55 6.65 -6.51
N VAL A 90 13.11 6.66 -7.77
CA VAL A 90 13.85 6.05 -8.88
C VAL A 90 15.00 6.97 -9.32
N ASP A 91 16.22 6.45 -9.22
CA ASP A 91 17.41 7.13 -9.71
C ASP A 91 17.33 7.44 -11.20
N LYS A 92 17.90 8.59 -11.60
CA LYS A 92 17.90 9.02 -13.01
C LYS A 92 18.46 7.96 -13.96
N ALA A 93 19.48 7.21 -13.51
CA ALA A 93 20.10 6.14 -14.29
C ALA A 93 19.17 4.95 -14.55
N ASN A 94 18.14 4.76 -13.71
CA ASN A 94 17.27 3.59 -13.77
C ASN A 94 15.88 3.89 -14.35
N ARG A 95 15.65 5.10 -14.88
CA ARG A 95 14.31 5.52 -15.35
C ARG A 95 13.80 4.75 -16.56
N GLU A 96 14.67 4.08 -17.30
CA GLU A 96 14.35 3.21 -18.43
C GLU A 96 14.66 1.73 -18.12
N HIS A 97 15.03 1.44 -16.86
CA HIS A 97 15.56 0.15 -16.44
C HIS A 97 14.87 -0.33 -15.16
N PHE A 98 13.63 -0.80 -15.31
CA PHE A 98 12.79 -1.30 -14.21
C PHE A 98 13.53 -2.31 -13.29
N ILE A 99 14.22 -3.29 -13.88
CA ILE A 99 14.94 -4.32 -13.10
C ILE A 99 16.09 -3.70 -12.29
N ASP A 100 16.84 -2.77 -12.87
CA ASP A 100 17.95 -2.12 -12.18
C ASP A 100 17.46 -1.24 -11.03
N HIS A 101 16.31 -0.57 -11.18
CA HIS A 101 15.63 0.12 -10.07
C HIS A 101 15.31 -0.84 -8.92
N VAL A 102 14.62 -1.94 -9.21
CA VAL A 102 14.20 -2.91 -8.18
C VAL A 102 15.42 -3.52 -7.48
N VAL A 103 16.46 -3.92 -8.21
CA VAL A 103 17.68 -4.51 -7.64
C VAL A 103 18.46 -3.50 -6.80
N ALA A 104 18.50 -2.22 -7.20
CA ALA A 104 19.15 -1.17 -6.43
C ALA A 104 18.45 -0.92 -5.08
N ALA A 105 17.12 -1.03 -5.03
CA ALA A 105 16.34 -0.80 -3.82
C ALA A 105 16.44 -1.93 -2.76
N VAL A 106 17.01 -3.09 -3.12
CA VAL A 106 17.17 -4.25 -2.22
C VAL A 106 18.52 -4.27 -1.50
N LYS A 107 19.52 -3.55 -2.01
CA LYS A 107 20.88 -3.50 -1.46
C LYS A 107 20.98 -2.56 -0.26
#